data_AF-A0AAW9QZ40-F1
#
_entry.id   AF-A0AAW9QZ40-F1
#
_cell.length_a   1.000
_cell.length_b   1.000
_cell.length_c   1.000
_cell.angle_alpha   90.00
_cell.angle_beta   90.00
_cell.angle_gamma   90.00
#
_symmetry.space_group_name_H-M   'P 1'
#
loop_
_entity.id
_entity.type
_entity.pdbx_description
1 polymer ?
#
loop_
_entity_poly.entity_id
_entity_poly.type
_entity_poly.pdbx_seq_one_letter_code
_entity_poly.pdbx_strand_id
1 'polypeptide(L)'
;MSYTIPDSCYSCGTCKPECPTGAIRSEGGEYWIEAGLCNNCEGYADAPICVVSCPIGSPIPFQAKKGRYKSIDHPEIGPDLFANGKNNPFASSMVIWEACNLLTSAPILPWKTDEGGASRYEKPVKQGRGSIAFRLTDDLEAENPLALDEESAARAIESIDPRAACMHLIFAAHVTLLDKPWEQEFTLNDQQIEKYLGLDKRKDLSKPSKLTLIKTLVHQSCQLLASIEWPQQGKVNGFSIPESRIWHAREIKHHFQTDELGCKHLTGITFTIQAGIWAKYFLNKYSYRRRTAFYQYGSLPRFLLGTTMSIWQQHQGALRMMLWLLFKTKMGSKQCITVPTLLRVAYGEEKVMQSNSKREQRKRLIKAFESDLEVLNHYGIKPVFDPVTYPPEIQPLWAKLADLPEDADEALDFWIADGSSDRSLTDASPRGKWKLLQRARILQFDLPADWEQQLAKLEKKKQQRVNRKMQTRKSFNLSSEQILSARKSQGISQRQLAQLAGKSQSWVRDVEQGRFSAKPEDQAVLKKVLGLN
;
A
#
# COMPACT_ATOMS: atom_id res chain seq x y z
N MET A 1 -17.09 -27.96 16.51
CA MET A 1 -16.14 -28.34 17.60
C MET A 1 -14.78 -28.63 16.97
N SER A 2 -13.65 -28.22 17.53
CA SER A 2 -12.32 -28.52 16.96
C SER A 2 -11.66 -29.73 17.66
N TYR A 3 -10.61 -30.29 17.07
CA TYR A 3 -9.83 -31.42 17.61
C TYR A 3 -8.38 -31.01 17.89
N THR A 4 -7.68 -31.82 18.68
CA THR A 4 -6.23 -31.72 18.93
C THR A 4 -5.56 -33.09 18.91
N ILE A 5 -4.24 -33.12 18.76
CA ILE A 5 -3.43 -34.35 18.76
C ILE A 5 -2.61 -34.38 20.06
N PRO A 6 -2.80 -35.40 20.92
CA PRO A 6 -1.99 -35.62 22.12
C PRO A 6 -0.64 -36.26 21.81
N ASP A 7 0.30 -36.21 22.76
CA ASP A 7 1.63 -36.83 22.69
C ASP A 7 1.60 -38.37 22.54
N SER A 8 0.44 -39.02 22.67
CA SER A 8 0.28 -40.45 22.36
C SER A 8 0.31 -40.75 20.86
N CYS A 9 0.30 -39.72 20.01
CA CYS A 9 0.46 -39.85 18.57
C CYS A 9 1.88 -40.29 18.19
N TYR A 10 2.01 -41.40 17.45
CA TYR A 10 3.30 -41.89 16.95
C TYR A 10 3.63 -41.40 15.53
N SER A 11 2.96 -40.32 15.07
CA SER A 11 3.24 -39.64 13.80
C SER A 11 3.22 -40.52 12.54
N CYS A 12 2.24 -41.43 12.42
CA CYS A 12 2.09 -42.26 11.21
C CYS A 12 1.73 -41.50 9.93
N GLY A 13 1.18 -40.28 10.05
CA GLY A 13 0.82 -39.42 8.93
C GLY A 13 -0.48 -39.75 8.20
N THR A 14 -1.19 -40.83 8.56
CA THR A 14 -2.40 -41.31 7.87
C THR A 14 -3.52 -40.27 7.80
N CYS A 15 -3.75 -39.53 8.89
CA CYS A 15 -4.88 -38.59 8.96
C CYS A 15 -4.64 -37.27 8.21
N LYS A 16 -3.38 -36.87 7.96
CA LYS A 16 -3.05 -35.58 7.34
C LYS A 16 -3.63 -35.39 5.93
N PRO A 17 -3.41 -36.31 4.96
CA PRO A 17 -3.95 -36.14 3.60
C PRO A 17 -5.49 -36.22 3.55
N GLU A 18 -6.11 -36.88 4.52
CA GLU A 18 -7.57 -37.07 4.60
C GLU A 18 -8.31 -35.85 5.17
N CYS A 19 -7.60 -34.85 5.70
CA CYS A 19 -8.24 -33.70 6.32
C CYS A 19 -8.75 -32.72 5.25
N PRO A 20 -10.08 -32.55 5.08
CA PRO A 20 -10.64 -31.75 3.98
C PRO A 20 -10.33 -30.26 4.12
N THR A 21 -10.14 -29.78 5.35
CA THR A 21 -9.80 -28.37 5.63
C THR A 21 -8.29 -28.13 5.73
N GLY A 22 -7.46 -29.17 5.58
CA GLY A 22 -6.01 -29.05 5.76
C GLY A 22 -5.60 -28.59 7.16
N ALA A 23 -6.42 -28.83 8.18
CA ALA A 23 -6.16 -28.41 9.55
C ALA A 23 -4.99 -29.18 10.20
N ILE A 24 -4.66 -30.38 9.71
CA ILE A 24 -3.56 -31.19 10.26
C ILE A 24 -2.23 -30.71 9.68
N ARG A 25 -1.38 -30.15 10.54
CA ARG A 25 -0.05 -29.64 10.21
C ARG A 25 1.03 -30.51 10.81
N SER A 26 2.24 -30.40 10.28
CA SER A 26 3.42 -31.13 10.75
C SER A 26 4.55 -30.16 11.05
N GLU A 27 5.19 -30.30 12.20
CA GLU A 27 6.30 -29.46 12.64
C GLU A 27 7.29 -30.30 13.45
N GLY A 28 8.57 -30.29 13.05
CA GLY A 28 9.59 -31.12 13.70
C GLY A 28 9.35 -32.64 13.62
N GLY A 29 8.57 -33.11 12.64
CA GLY A 29 8.19 -34.53 12.50
C GLY A 29 6.96 -34.96 13.32
N GLU A 30 6.37 -34.02 14.07
CA GLU A 30 5.15 -34.27 14.85
C GLU A 30 3.94 -33.59 14.23
N TYR A 31 2.74 -34.15 14.45
CA TYR A 31 1.49 -33.61 13.90
C TYR A 31 0.68 -32.85 14.96
N TRP A 32 0.07 -31.74 14.54
CA TRP A 32 -0.85 -30.95 15.36
C TRP A 32 -2.05 -30.47 14.53
N ILE A 33 -3.16 -30.13 15.19
CA ILE A 33 -4.37 -29.63 14.52
C ILE A 33 -4.50 -28.12 14.73
N GLU A 34 -4.54 -27.38 13.63
CA GLU A 34 -4.82 -25.95 13.62
C GLU A 34 -6.30 -25.72 13.91
N ALA A 35 -6.61 -25.41 15.18
CA ALA A 35 -7.98 -25.29 15.66
C ALA A 35 -8.83 -24.26 14.89
N GLY A 36 -8.21 -23.20 14.33
CA GLY A 36 -8.90 -22.20 13.51
C GLY A 36 -9.34 -22.70 12.12
N LEU A 37 -8.76 -23.80 11.63
CA LEU A 37 -9.13 -24.44 10.35
C LEU A 37 -10.01 -25.68 10.56
N CYS A 38 -10.07 -26.23 11.78
CA CYS A 38 -10.84 -27.42 12.08
C CYS A 38 -12.33 -27.10 12.23
N ASN A 39 -13.15 -27.60 11.32
CA ASN A 39 -14.60 -27.41 11.32
C ASN A 39 -15.38 -28.70 11.67
N ASN A 40 -14.76 -29.65 12.39
CA ASN A 40 -15.37 -30.95 12.67
C ASN A 40 -15.73 -31.80 11.43
N CYS A 41 -15.14 -31.52 10.26
CA CYS A 41 -15.56 -32.10 8.98
C CYS A 41 -17.03 -31.81 8.62
N GLU A 42 -17.64 -30.76 9.19
CA GLU A 42 -18.99 -30.32 8.84
C GLU A 42 -19.08 -30.02 7.33
N GLY A 43 -20.06 -30.64 6.67
CA GLY A 43 -20.25 -30.55 5.21
C GLY A 43 -19.41 -31.54 4.39
N TYR A 44 -18.57 -32.36 5.02
CA TYR A 44 -17.73 -33.36 4.33
C TYR A 44 -18.03 -34.80 4.77
N ALA A 45 -18.29 -35.04 6.06
CA ALA A 45 -18.59 -36.36 6.59
C ALA A 45 -19.45 -36.29 7.87
N ASP A 46 -20.14 -37.39 8.19
CA ASP A 46 -20.97 -37.51 9.40
C ASP A 46 -20.14 -37.60 10.69
N ALA A 47 -18.85 -37.94 10.57
CA ALA A 47 -17.90 -38.01 11.68
C ALA A 47 -16.53 -37.45 11.26
N PRO A 48 -15.69 -36.98 12.21
CA PRO A 48 -14.36 -36.48 11.91
C PRO A 48 -13.49 -37.57 11.28
N ILE A 49 -13.10 -37.37 10.02
CA ILE A 49 -12.32 -38.34 9.25
C ILE A 49 -11.01 -38.68 9.95
N CYS A 50 -10.36 -37.70 10.59
CA CYS A 50 -9.10 -37.91 11.30
C CYS A 50 -9.22 -38.83 12.52
N VAL A 51 -10.40 -38.92 13.15
CA VAL A 51 -10.65 -39.85 14.26
C VAL A 51 -10.90 -41.25 13.71
N VAL A 52 -11.70 -41.35 12.64
CA VAL A 52 -12.06 -42.63 12.00
C VAL A 52 -10.86 -43.29 11.32
N SER A 53 -9.98 -42.50 10.68
CA SER A 53 -8.82 -43.02 9.95
C SER A 53 -7.61 -43.30 10.83
N CYS A 54 -7.61 -42.85 12.10
CA CYS A 54 -6.48 -43.03 13.00
C CYS A 54 -6.48 -44.44 13.61
N PRO A 55 -5.42 -45.26 13.42
CA PRO A 55 -5.36 -46.62 13.94
C PRO A 55 -5.50 -46.74 15.47
N ILE A 56 -5.12 -45.68 16.19
CA ILE A 56 -5.14 -45.61 17.65
C ILE A 56 -6.15 -44.58 18.18
N GLY A 57 -6.96 -43.96 17.31
CA GLY A 57 -7.93 -42.94 17.72
C GLY A 57 -7.32 -41.74 18.46
N SER A 58 -6.10 -41.33 18.10
CA SER A 58 -5.34 -40.31 18.83
C SER A 58 -5.99 -38.92 18.82
N PRO A 59 -6.59 -38.40 17.72
CA PRO A 59 -7.22 -37.09 17.75
C PRO A 59 -8.39 -37.04 18.74
N ILE A 60 -8.35 -36.10 19.68
CA ILE A 60 -9.39 -35.91 20.70
C ILE A 60 -10.05 -34.53 20.59
N PRO A 61 -11.29 -34.35 21.09
CA PRO A 61 -11.94 -33.05 21.11
C PRO A 61 -11.09 -31.99 21.81
N PHE A 62 -10.92 -30.84 21.17
CA PHE A 62 -10.14 -29.73 21.70
C PHE A 62 -10.84 -29.14 22.93
N GLN A 63 -10.16 -29.19 24.07
CA GLN A 63 -10.60 -28.52 25.28
C GLN A 63 -9.87 -27.20 25.44
N ALA A 64 -10.60 -26.09 25.29
CA ALA A 64 -10.05 -24.77 25.56
C ALA A 64 -9.67 -24.68 27.05
N LYS A 65 -8.37 -24.58 27.32
CA LYS A 65 -7.84 -24.38 28.67
C LYS A 65 -8.39 -23.08 29.26
N LYS A 66 -8.92 -23.15 30.48
CA LYS A 66 -9.46 -22.01 31.22
C LYS A 66 -8.33 -21.24 31.93
N GLY A 67 -8.14 -19.96 31.62
CA GLY A 67 -7.20 -19.07 32.33
C GLY A 67 -6.46 -18.06 31.43
N ARG A 68 -5.82 -17.04 32.05
CA ARG A 68 -4.86 -16.16 31.36
C ARG A 68 -3.48 -16.83 31.33
N TYR A 69 -3.00 -17.16 30.15
CA TYR A 69 -1.63 -17.61 29.98
C TYR A 69 -0.65 -16.45 30.15
N LYS A 70 0.40 -16.65 30.97
CA LYS A 70 1.66 -15.93 30.79
C LYS A 70 2.44 -16.74 29.76
N SER A 71 2.62 -16.22 28.56
CA SER A 71 3.51 -16.82 27.57
C SER A 71 4.92 -16.84 28.15
N ILE A 72 5.54 -18.02 28.18
CA ILE A 72 6.77 -18.24 28.94
C ILE A 72 8.00 -17.77 28.16
N ASP A 73 7.96 -17.75 26.82
CA ASP A 73 9.07 -17.25 26.00
C ASP A 73 8.54 -16.55 24.75
N HIS A 74 8.47 -15.21 24.77
CA HIS A 74 8.42 -14.46 23.51
C HIS A 74 9.85 -14.04 23.16
N PRO A 75 10.36 -14.37 21.96
CA PRO A 75 11.63 -13.82 21.51
C PRO A 75 11.58 -12.28 21.49
N GLU A 76 12.75 -11.65 21.59
CA GLU A 76 12.90 -10.20 21.69
C GLU A 76 11.97 -9.46 20.71
N ILE A 77 11.10 -8.63 21.28
CA ILE A 77 10.11 -7.85 20.53
C ILE A 77 10.88 -6.81 19.72
N GLY A 78 10.83 -6.89 18.39
CA GLY A 78 11.36 -5.86 17.52
C GLY A 78 10.74 -4.48 17.80
N PRO A 79 11.33 -3.37 17.32
CA PRO A 79 10.82 -2.03 17.60
C PRO A 79 9.38 -1.86 17.10
N ASP A 80 8.52 -1.23 17.93
CA ASP A 80 7.15 -0.87 17.54
C ASP A 80 7.20 0.13 16.37
N LEU A 81 6.55 -0.20 15.25
CA LEU A 81 6.44 0.67 14.09
C LEU A 81 5.85 2.03 14.46
N PHE A 82 4.89 2.06 15.38
CA PHE A 82 4.17 3.26 15.75
C PHE A 82 4.59 3.73 17.14
N ALA A 83 5.90 3.83 17.39
CA ALA A 83 6.44 4.36 18.65
C ALA A 83 5.92 5.77 19.00
N ASN A 84 5.57 6.58 17.99
CA ASN A 84 4.92 7.88 18.18
C ASN A 84 3.38 7.81 18.34
N GLY A 85 2.81 6.60 18.37
CA GLY A 85 1.38 6.32 18.44
C GLY A 85 0.59 6.54 17.15
N LYS A 86 1.18 7.16 16.11
CA LYS A 86 0.44 7.79 15.01
C LYS A 86 0.80 7.25 13.63
N ASN A 87 2.08 7.22 13.27
CA ASN A 87 2.51 6.90 11.91
C ASN A 87 3.95 6.40 11.86
N ASN A 88 4.29 5.69 10.77
CA ASN A 88 5.65 5.23 10.48
C ASN A 88 6.00 5.46 9.00
N PRO A 89 7.27 5.71 8.65
CA PRO A 89 7.70 5.60 7.26
C PRO A 89 7.41 4.20 6.68
N PHE A 90 7.01 4.15 5.41
CA PHE A 90 6.87 2.89 4.68
C PHE A 90 7.42 3.02 3.25
N ALA A 91 7.94 1.91 2.74
CA ALA A 91 8.35 1.76 1.35
C ALA A 91 7.14 1.93 0.44
N SER A 92 7.28 2.72 -0.62
CA SER A 92 6.16 3.01 -1.51
C SER A 92 6.56 3.13 -2.95
N SER A 93 7.45 2.24 -3.36
CA SER A 93 7.72 2.01 -4.76
C SER A 93 6.44 1.63 -5.49
N MET A 94 6.47 1.74 -6.82
CA MET A 94 5.36 1.27 -7.65
C MET A 94 5.09 -0.23 -7.46
N VAL A 95 6.12 -1.02 -7.14
CA VAL A 95 5.99 -2.45 -6.79
C VAL A 95 5.11 -2.62 -5.55
N ILE A 96 5.38 -1.89 -4.47
CA ILE A 96 4.57 -1.95 -3.25
C ILE A 96 3.15 -1.44 -3.49
N TRP A 97 2.99 -0.38 -4.28
CA TRP A 97 1.68 0.14 -4.62
C TRP A 97 0.84 -0.88 -5.40
N GLU A 98 1.37 -1.42 -6.50
CA GLU A 98 0.61 -2.34 -7.34
C GLU A 98 0.36 -3.68 -6.64
N ALA A 99 1.28 -4.16 -5.80
CA ALA A 99 1.02 -5.30 -4.92
C ALA A 99 -0.12 -5.03 -3.92
N CYS A 100 -0.19 -3.82 -3.35
CA CYS A 100 -1.30 -3.43 -2.48
C CYS A 100 -2.64 -3.36 -3.23
N ASN A 101 -2.62 -2.90 -4.49
CA ASN A 101 -3.81 -2.91 -5.35
C ASN A 101 -4.26 -4.35 -5.63
N LEU A 102 -3.32 -5.25 -5.95
CA LEU A 102 -3.60 -6.67 -6.17
C LEU A 102 -4.23 -7.31 -4.93
N LEU A 103 -3.64 -7.16 -3.75
CA LEU A 103 -4.17 -7.74 -2.51
C LEU A 103 -5.58 -7.25 -2.14
N THR A 104 -6.04 -6.11 -2.65
CA THR A 104 -7.37 -5.57 -2.34
C THR A 104 -8.39 -5.69 -3.47
N SER A 105 -7.91 -5.93 -4.67
CA SER A 105 -8.69 -5.79 -5.89
C SER A 105 -8.48 -6.95 -6.87
N ALA A 106 -7.81 -8.04 -6.47
CA ALA A 106 -7.46 -9.15 -7.35
C ALA A 106 -8.61 -9.60 -8.27
N PRO A 107 -9.86 -9.80 -7.80
CA PRO A 107 -10.95 -10.28 -8.67
C PRO A 107 -11.40 -9.28 -9.74
N ILE A 108 -11.10 -7.98 -9.59
CA ILE A 108 -11.51 -6.92 -10.53
C ILE A 108 -10.35 -6.45 -11.43
N LEU A 109 -9.16 -7.05 -11.29
CA LEU A 109 -8.01 -6.72 -12.12
C LEU A 109 -8.05 -7.47 -13.47
N PRO A 110 -7.51 -6.86 -14.55
CA PRO A 110 -7.47 -7.48 -15.86
C PRO A 110 -6.35 -8.53 -15.95
N TRP A 111 -6.59 -9.71 -15.39
CA TRP A 111 -5.71 -10.87 -15.53
C TRP A 111 -5.70 -11.38 -16.97
N LYS A 112 -4.54 -11.84 -17.42
CA LYS A 112 -4.35 -12.47 -18.73
C LYS A 112 -3.66 -13.81 -18.54
N THR A 113 -4.05 -14.79 -19.33
CA THR A 113 -3.35 -16.08 -19.39
C THR A 113 -2.19 -15.95 -20.36
N ASP A 114 -0.98 -16.32 -19.92
CA ASP A 114 0.19 -16.32 -20.79
C ASP A 114 0.27 -17.58 -21.67
N GLU A 115 1.26 -17.65 -22.57
CA GLU A 115 1.49 -18.81 -23.44
C GLU A 115 1.78 -20.10 -22.65
N GLY A 116 2.18 -19.98 -21.38
CA GLY A 116 2.45 -21.09 -20.47
C GLY A 116 1.24 -21.52 -19.63
N GLY A 117 0.05 -20.94 -19.83
CA GLY A 117 -1.17 -21.29 -19.09
C GLY A 117 -1.25 -20.69 -17.69
N ALA A 118 -0.37 -19.74 -17.34
CA ALA A 118 -0.35 -19.10 -16.02
C ALA A 118 -1.00 -17.72 -16.05
N SER A 119 -1.76 -17.40 -14.99
CA SER A 119 -2.41 -16.11 -14.84
C SER A 119 -1.41 -15.00 -14.51
N ARG A 120 -1.41 -13.94 -15.32
CA ARG A 120 -0.48 -12.81 -15.23
C ARG A 120 -1.24 -11.48 -15.23
N TYR A 121 -0.97 -10.64 -14.23
CA TYR A 121 -1.44 -9.25 -14.18
C TYR A 121 -0.28 -8.31 -14.51
N GLU A 122 -0.44 -7.41 -15.49
CA GLU A 122 0.63 -6.51 -15.92
C GLU A 122 0.23 -5.02 -15.83
N LYS A 123 1.16 -4.22 -15.31
CA LYS A 123 1.03 -2.76 -15.24
C LYS A 123 2.14 -2.06 -16.04
N PRO A 124 1.79 -1.20 -17.02
CA PRO A 124 2.80 -0.45 -17.77
C PRO A 124 3.44 0.66 -16.93
N VAL A 125 4.75 0.82 -17.10
CA VAL A 125 5.57 1.90 -16.53
C VAL A 125 5.79 2.97 -17.61
N LYS A 126 5.68 4.26 -17.25
CA LYS A 126 6.03 5.41 -18.13
C LYS A 126 5.48 5.30 -19.57
N GLN A 127 4.16 5.27 -19.72
CA GLN A 127 3.49 5.16 -21.04
C GLN A 127 3.91 3.91 -21.84
N GLY A 128 4.19 2.79 -21.15
CA GLY A 128 4.50 1.50 -21.77
C GLY A 128 5.97 1.28 -22.13
N ARG A 129 6.89 2.13 -21.65
CA ARG A 129 8.35 1.93 -21.86
C ARG A 129 8.96 0.82 -21.01
N GLY A 130 8.18 0.25 -20.10
CA GLY A 130 8.50 -0.93 -19.32
C GLY A 130 7.24 -1.40 -18.60
N SER A 131 7.37 -2.40 -17.74
CA SER A 131 6.22 -2.97 -17.04
C SER A 131 6.60 -3.60 -15.71
N ILE A 132 5.59 -3.80 -14.86
CA ILE A 132 5.66 -4.68 -13.70
C ILE A 132 4.57 -5.72 -13.92
N ALA A 133 4.95 -6.99 -13.93
CA ALA A 133 4.00 -8.08 -14.01
C ALA A 133 4.00 -8.91 -12.73
N PHE A 134 2.82 -9.35 -12.32
CA PHE A 134 2.58 -10.12 -11.12
C PHE A 134 1.97 -11.48 -11.46
N ARG A 135 2.35 -12.49 -10.68
CA ARG A 135 1.78 -13.83 -10.64
C ARG A 135 1.60 -14.28 -9.19
N LEU A 136 0.85 -15.36 -9.01
CA LEU A 136 0.64 -15.99 -7.70
C LEU A 136 1.38 -17.32 -7.63
N THR A 137 1.78 -17.70 -6.42
CA THR A 137 2.32 -19.02 -6.07
C THR A 137 1.69 -19.51 -4.77
N ASP A 138 1.54 -20.82 -4.62
CA ASP A 138 1.17 -21.51 -3.39
C ASP A 138 2.38 -22.02 -2.60
N ASP A 139 3.49 -22.28 -3.29
CA ASP A 139 4.76 -22.65 -2.66
C ASP A 139 5.42 -21.40 -2.03
N LEU A 140 5.48 -21.37 -0.71
CA LEU A 140 6.17 -20.31 0.05
C LEU A 140 7.60 -20.66 0.45
N GLU A 141 7.97 -21.93 0.38
CA GLU A 141 9.24 -22.45 0.90
C GLU A 141 10.31 -22.54 -0.20
N ALA A 142 9.93 -22.83 -1.45
CA ALA A 142 10.85 -22.88 -2.56
C ALA A 142 11.54 -21.55 -2.81
N GLU A 143 12.85 -21.60 -3.08
CA GLU A 143 13.63 -20.41 -3.42
C GLU A 143 13.23 -19.84 -4.79
N ASN A 144 12.89 -20.74 -5.74
CA ASN A 144 12.39 -20.42 -7.07
C ASN A 144 10.99 -21.05 -7.26
N PRO A 145 9.93 -20.42 -6.72
CA PRO A 145 8.58 -20.96 -6.82
C PRO A 145 8.06 -20.94 -8.25
N LEU A 146 7.26 -21.95 -8.59
CA LEU A 146 6.48 -21.96 -9.83
C LEU A 146 5.23 -21.10 -9.65
N ALA A 147 4.84 -20.41 -10.72
CA ALA A 147 3.57 -19.72 -10.79
C ALA A 147 2.41 -20.73 -10.87
N LEU A 148 1.28 -20.38 -10.27
CA LEU A 148 0.05 -21.16 -10.36
C LEU A 148 -0.43 -21.25 -11.81
N ASP A 149 -0.96 -22.41 -12.17
CA ASP A 149 -1.77 -22.59 -13.38
C ASP A 149 -3.05 -21.74 -13.33
N GLU A 150 -3.73 -21.59 -14.46
CA GLU A 150 -4.93 -20.77 -14.60
C GLU A 150 -6.05 -21.11 -13.58
N GLU A 151 -6.33 -22.39 -13.35
CA GLU A 151 -7.42 -22.81 -12.46
C GLU A 151 -7.07 -22.56 -10.99
N SER A 152 -5.86 -22.96 -10.59
CA SER A 152 -5.34 -22.72 -9.24
C SER A 152 -5.21 -21.22 -8.94
N ALA A 153 -4.78 -20.43 -9.92
CA ALA A 153 -4.69 -18.98 -9.80
C ALA A 153 -6.07 -18.33 -9.64
N ALA A 154 -7.08 -18.77 -10.39
CA ALA A 154 -8.45 -18.25 -10.25
C ALA A 154 -8.99 -18.46 -8.83
N ARG A 155 -8.83 -19.67 -8.28
CA ARG A 155 -9.23 -19.98 -6.88
C ARG A 155 -8.45 -19.15 -5.86
N ALA A 156 -7.14 -18.96 -6.08
CA ALA A 156 -6.32 -18.11 -5.23
C ALA A 156 -6.78 -16.65 -5.28
N ILE A 157 -7.07 -16.11 -6.47
CA ILE A 157 -7.56 -14.73 -6.68
C ILE A 157 -8.88 -14.48 -5.94
N GLU A 158 -9.82 -15.43 -6.01
CA GLU A 158 -11.12 -15.32 -5.34
C GLU A 158 -11.02 -15.40 -3.82
N SER A 159 -10.01 -16.10 -3.30
CA SER A 159 -9.81 -16.31 -1.85
C SER A 159 -8.90 -15.28 -1.17
N ILE A 160 -8.31 -14.33 -1.92
CA ILE A 160 -7.50 -13.25 -1.36
C ILE A 160 -8.34 -12.41 -0.40
N ASP A 161 -7.86 -12.31 0.85
CA ASP A 161 -8.43 -11.44 1.86
C ASP A 161 -7.89 -10.01 1.69
N PRO A 162 -8.75 -8.99 1.49
CA PRO A 162 -8.30 -7.59 1.35
C PRO A 162 -7.45 -7.09 2.51
N ARG A 163 -7.59 -7.69 3.71
CA ARG A 163 -6.79 -7.37 4.89
C ARG A 163 -5.32 -7.76 4.73
N ALA A 164 -4.97 -8.65 3.80
CA ALA A 164 -3.58 -8.98 3.49
C ALA A 164 -2.79 -7.74 3.03
N ALA A 165 -3.46 -6.75 2.44
CA ALA A 165 -2.86 -5.46 2.14
C ALA A 165 -2.31 -4.74 3.40
N CYS A 166 -2.92 -4.91 4.57
CA CYS A 166 -2.38 -4.38 5.82
C CYS A 166 -1.07 -5.05 6.21
N MET A 167 -0.99 -6.38 6.07
CA MET A 167 0.26 -7.12 6.33
C MET A 167 1.37 -6.71 5.38
N HIS A 168 1.06 -6.59 4.09
CA HIS A 168 1.97 -6.05 3.09
C HIS A 168 2.47 -4.62 3.43
N LEU A 169 1.59 -3.74 3.93
CA LEU A 169 1.99 -2.39 4.37
C LEU A 169 2.84 -2.41 5.65
N ILE A 170 2.57 -3.32 6.58
CA ILE A 170 3.39 -3.54 7.78
C ILE A 170 4.80 -3.99 7.37
N PHE A 171 4.92 -4.94 6.42
CA PHE A 171 6.22 -5.35 5.89
C PHE A 171 6.94 -4.19 5.21
N ALA A 172 6.21 -3.43 4.37
CA ALA A 172 6.72 -2.23 3.72
C ALA A 172 7.20 -1.17 4.73
N ALA A 173 6.65 -1.13 5.94
CA ALA A 173 7.09 -0.26 7.03
C ALA A 173 8.33 -0.79 7.75
N HIS A 174 8.41 -2.09 8.05
CA HIS A 174 9.57 -2.70 8.71
C HIS A 174 10.85 -2.63 7.88
N VAL A 175 10.77 -2.87 6.56
CA VAL A 175 11.96 -2.78 5.68
C VAL A 175 12.58 -1.39 5.64
N THR A 176 11.84 -0.36 6.04
CA THR A 176 12.38 1.00 6.09
C THR A 176 13.43 1.19 7.18
N LEU A 177 13.39 0.34 8.20
CA LEU A 177 14.30 0.35 9.34
C LEU A 177 15.65 -0.32 9.00
N LEU A 178 15.69 -1.12 7.93
CA LEU A 178 16.88 -1.83 7.47
C LEU A 178 17.73 -0.95 6.54
N ASP A 179 19.01 -1.28 6.43
CA ASP A 179 19.94 -0.59 5.50
C ASP A 179 20.05 -1.29 4.16
N LYS A 180 19.96 -2.63 4.16
CA LYS A 180 19.92 -3.48 2.98
C LYS A 180 18.77 -4.49 3.09
N PRO A 181 17.52 -4.09 2.83
CA PRO A 181 16.36 -4.96 3.04
C PRO A 181 16.32 -6.23 2.18
N TRP A 182 17.13 -6.30 1.12
CA TRP A 182 17.27 -7.47 0.25
C TRP A 182 18.31 -8.49 0.76
N GLU A 183 19.10 -8.12 1.77
CA GLU A 183 20.09 -8.99 2.45
C GLU A 183 19.68 -9.24 3.91
N GLN A 184 18.98 -8.30 4.53
CA GLN A 184 18.60 -8.34 5.94
C GLN A 184 17.15 -8.76 6.16
N GLU A 185 16.90 -9.46 7.26
CA GLU A 185 15.58 -9.93 7.67
C GLU A 185 15.03 -9.08 8.83
N PHE A 186 13.72 -9.16 9.04
CA PHE A 186 13.08 -8.62 10.24
C PHE A 186 12.08 -9.64 10.80
N THR A 187 11.88 -9.58 12.11
CA THR A 187 10.97 -10.49 12.82
C THR A 187 9.71 -9.76 13.27
N LEU A 188 8.59 -10.49 13.24
CA LEU A 188 7.27 -10.04 13.68
C LEU A 188 6.62 -11.13 14.50
N ASN A 189 6.13 -10.81 15.68
CA ASN A 189 5.32 -11.73 16.47
C ASN A 189 3.82 -11.43 16.33
N ASP A 190 3.00 -12.42 16.69
CA ASP A 190 1.54 -12.32 16.66
C ASP A 190 1.01 -11.15 17.51
N GLN A 191 1.62 -10.85 18.67
CA GLN A 191 1.18 -9.76 19.53
C GLN A 191 1.35 -8.38 18.89
N GLN A 192 2.47 -8.14 18.20
CA GLN A 192 2.70 -6.92 17.44
C GLN A 192 1.68 -6.78 16.32
N ILE A 193 1.43 -7.86 15.57
CA ILE A 193 0.45 -7.87 14.49
C ILE A 193 -0.96 -7.61 15.05
N GLU A 194 -1.32 -8.25 16.16
CA GLU A 194 -2.59 -8.01 16.84
C GLU A 194 -2.75 -6.53 17.21
N LYS A 195 -1.72 -5.92 17.79
CA LYS A 195 -1.71 -4.50 18.17
C LYS A 195 -1.80 -3.57 16.96
N TYR A 196 -1.16 -3.91 15.84
CA TYR A 196 -1.18 -3.09 14.61
C TYR A 196 -2.53 -3.15 13.91
N LEU A 197 -3.12 -4.35 13.84
CA LEU A 197 -4.41 -4.58 13.19
C LEU A 197 -5.61 -4.34 14.12
N GLY A 198 -5.38 -4.08 15.41
CA GLY A 198 -6.45 -3.91 16.40
C GLY A 198 -7.18 -5.20 16.76
N LEU A 199 -6.58 -6.37 16.49
CA LEU A 199 -7.14 -7.68 16.85
C LEU A 199 -7.08 -7.94 18.35
N ASP A 200 -6.20 -7.27 19.08
CA ASP A 200 -6.12 -7.30 20.55
C ASP A 200 -7.45 -6.82 21.19
N LYS A 201 -8.13 -5.88 20.54
CA LYS A 201 -9.43 -5.32 20.98
C LYS A 201 -10.64 -6.20 20.63
N ARG A 202 -10.49 -7.14 19.68
CA ARG A 202 -11.54 -8.08 19.25
C ARG A 202 -11.70 -9.19 20.31
N LYS A 203 -12.79 -9.12 21.09
CA LYS A 203 -13.15 -10.14 22.11
C LYS A 203 -14.01 -11.28 21.57
N ASP A 204 -14.58 -11.09 20.38
CA ASP A 204 -15.38 -12.06 19.65
C ASP A 204 -14.53 -13.18 19.03
N LEU A 205 -13.23 -12.95 18.82
CA LEU A 205 -12.30 -13.94 18.28
C LEU A 205 -11.52 -14.66 19.37
N SER A 206 -11.48 -15.99 19.30
CA SER A 206 -10.58 -16.81 20.11
C SER A 206 -9.11 -16.59 19.73
N LYS A 207 -8.16 -16.88 20.63
CA LYS A 207 -6.72 -16.78 20.32
C LYS A 207 -6.33 -17.66 19.12
N PRO A 208 -6.75 -18.93 19.00
CA PRO A 208 -6.50 -19.73 17.80
C PRO A 208 -7.05 -19.09 16.52
N SER A 209 -8.26 -18.53 16.55
CA SER A 209 -8.85 -17.84 15.39
C SER A 209 -8.03 -16.61 14.97
N LYS A 210 -7.48 -15.86 15.93
CA LYS A 210 -6.58 -14.72 15.64
C LYS A 210 -5.27 -15.20 15.00
N LEU A 211 -4.66 -16.25 15.54
CA LEU A 211 -3.40 -16.80 15.01
C LEU A 211 -3.58 -17.35 13.58
N THR A 212 -4.65 -18.11 13.32
CA THR A 212 -4.98 -18.59 11.97
C THR A 212 -5.20 -17.43 11.01
N LEU A 213 -5.97 -16.40 11.41
CA LEU A 213 -6.15 -15.21 10.58
C LEU A 213 -4.81 -14.54 10.25
N ILE A 214 -3.96 -14.30 11.25
CA ILE A 214 -2.64 -13.68 11.05
C ILE A 214 -1.79 -14.49 10.07
N LYS A 215 -1.76 -15.81 10.25
CA LYS A 215 -1.04 -16.74 9.37
C LYS A 215 -1.56 -16.65 7.92
N THR A 216 -2.88 -16.63 7.72
CA THR A 216 -3.48 -16.45 6.39
C THR A 216 -3.08 -15.11 5.75
N LEU A 217 -3.13 -14.00 6.50
CA LEU A 217 -2.77 -12.68 5.96
C LEU A 217 -1.29 -12.56 5.60
N VAL A 218 -0.40 -13.14 6.42
CA VAL A 218 1.04 -13.23 6.13
C VAL A 218 1.29 -14.08 4.89
N HIS A 219 0.64 -15.26 4.82
CA HIS A 219 0.74 -16.18 3.69
C HIS A 219 0.37 -15.47 2.39
N GLN A 220 -0.82 -14.88 2.32
CA GLN A 220 -1.30 -14.16 1.13
C GLN A 220 -0.41 -13.00 0.70
N SER A 221 0.22 -12.32 1.66
CA SER A 221 1.20 -11.25 1.35
C SER A 221 2.47 -11.81 0.69
N CYS A 222 2.85 -13.06 0.96
CA CYS A 222 4.06 -13.71 0.44
C CYS A 222 3.83 -14.54 -0.84
N GLN A 223 2.57 -14.69 -1.28
CA GLN A 223 2.21 -15.41 -2.52
C GLN A 223 2.52 -14.63 -3.81
N LEU A 224 2.91 -13.35 -3.69
CA LEU A 224 3.10 -12.48 -4.84
C LEU A 224 4.50 -12.64 -5.44
N LEU A 225 4.55 -13.01 -6.72
CA LEU A 225 5.73 -12.94 -7.56
C LEU A 225 5.66 -11.68 -8.43
N ALA A 226 6.81 -11.08 -8.70
CA ALA A 226 6.92 -9.93 -9.57
C ALA A 226 8.11 -10.05 -10.54
N SER A 227 7.87 -9.74 -11.81
CA SER A 227 8.90 -9.43 -12.80
C SER A 227 8.83 -7.94 -13.14
N ILE A 228 9.98 -7.28 -13.27
CA ILE A 228 10.04 -5.83 -13.43
C ILE A 228 10.96 -5.48 -14.59
N GLU A 229 10.38 -4.85 -15.61
CA GLU A 229 11.10 -4.19 -16.69
C GLU A 229 11.08 -2.69 -16.45
N TRP A 230 12.16 -2.15 -15.89
CA TRP A 230 12.22 -0.74 -15.51
C TRP A 230 13.03 0.08 -16.53
N PRO A 231 12.41 1.04 -17.23
CA PRO A 231 13.13 1.87 -18.19
C PRO A 231 14.07 2.84 -17.47
N GLN A 232 15.07 3.34 -18.19
CA GLN A 232 15.93 4.41 -17.70
C GLN A 232 15.09 5.64 -17.31
N GLN A 233 15.31 6.19 -16.11
CA GLN A 233 14.64 7.41 -15.66
C GLN A 233 15.65 8.41 -15.07
N GLY A 234 15.83 9.52 -15.77
CA GLY A 234 16.79 10.55 -15.37
C GLY A 234 18.20 9.98 -15.34
N LYS A 235 18.81 9.91 -14.15
CA LYS A 235 20.17 9.37 -13.95
C LYS A 235 20.20 7.90 -13.53
N VAL A 236 19.04 7.30 -13.26
CA VAL A 236 18.95 5.88 -12.89
C VAL A 236 18.84 5.08 -14.17
N ASN A 237 19.81 4.18 -14.39
CA ASN A 237 19.82 3.27 -15.54
C ASN A 237 18.60 2.36 -15.53
N GLY A 238 18.19 1.91 -16.71
CA GLY A 238 17.18 0.86 -16.81
C GLY A 238 17.70 -0.43 -16.20
N PHE A 239 16.79 -1.25 -15.67
CA PHE A 239 17.12 -2.55 -15.10
C PHE A 239 15.95 -3.51 -15.32
N SER A 240 16.28 -4.80 -15.44
CA SER A 240 15.30 -5.88 -15.43
C SER A 240 15.48 -6.71 -14.17
N ILE A 241 14.37 -7.14 -13.60
CA ILE A 241 14.32 -8.08 -12.49
C ILE A 241 13.52 -9.29 -12.97
N PRO A 242 14.14 -10.48 -13.02
CA PRO A 242 13.41 -11.70 -13.35
C PRO A 242 12.34 -11.97 -12.30
N GLU A 243 11.42 -12.87 -12.63
CA GLU A 243 10.35 -13.25 -11.71
C GLU A 243 10.92 -13.69 -10.36
N SER A 244 10.50 -12.99 -9.30
CA SER A 244 11.00 -13.21 -7.94
C SER A 244 9.95 -12.77 -6.92
N ARG A 245 10.08 -13.23 -5.68
CA ARG A 245 9.13 -12.87 -4.62
C ARG A 245 9.18 -11.38 -4.29
N ILE A 246 8.05 -10.82 -3.89
CA ILE A 246 8.02 -9.51 -3.25
C ILE A 246 8.48 -9.64 -1.80
N TRP A 247 8.00 -10.67 -1.11
CA TRP A 247 8.30 -10.98 0.29
C TRP A 247 8.67 -12.46 0.42
N HIS A 248 9.78 -12.73 1.07
CA HIS A 248 10.16 -14.08 1.48
C HIS A 248 9.73 -14.30 2.93
N ALA A 249 8.90 -15.32 3.18
CA ALA A 249 8.68 -15.83 4.52
C ALA A 249 9.81 -16.83 4.85
N ARG A 250 10.88 -16.36 5.49
CA ARG A 250 12.10 -17.14 5.74
C ARG A 250 11.90 -18.19 6.82
N GLU A 251 11.14 -17.86 7.84
CA GLU A 251 10.82 -18.77 8.94
C GLU A 251 9.43 -18.43 9.50
N ILE A 252 8.64 -19.47 9.80
CA ILE A 252 7.39 -19.37 10.56
C ILE A 252 7.52 -20.28 11.77
N LYS A 253 7.84 -19.70 12.93
CA LYS A 253 8.03 -20.42 14.17
C LYS A 253 6.73 -20.45 14.96
N HIS A 254 6.17 -21.64 15.17
CA HIS A 254 4.99 -21.82 16.01
C HIS A 254 5.41 -22.09 17.46
N HIS A 255 4.75 -21.42 18.41
CA HIS A 255 5.03 -21.56 19.83
C HIS A 255 3.93 -22.37 20.50
N PHE A 256 4.25 -23.57 20.98
CA PHE A 256 3.30 -24.47 21.62
C PHE A 256 3.46 -24.50 23.14
N GLN A 257 2.35 -24.75 23.82
CA GLN A 257 2.34 -25.14 25.22
C GLN A 257 1.60 -26.47 25.36
N THR A 258 2.21 -27.41 26.08
CA THR A 258 1.60 -28.71 26.36
C THR A 258 0.71 -28.64 27.61
N ASP A 259 -0.40 -29.36 27.62
CA ASP A 259 -1.21 -29.56 28.82
C ASP A 259 -0.89 -30.85 29.57
N GLU A 260 -1.58 -31.08 30.69
CA GLU A 260 -1.41 -32.29 31.52
C GLU A 260 -1.74 -33.59 30.77
N LEU A 261 -2.48 -33.50 29.67
CA LEU A 261 -2.83 -34.62 28.80
C LEU A 261 -1.85 -34.79 27.63
N GLY A 262 -0.76 -34.02 27.59
CA GLY A 262 0.19 -34.06 26.47
C GLY A 262 -0.35 -33.39 25.20
N CYS A 263 -1.43 -32.60 25.26
CA CYS A 263 -1.95 -31.93 24.06
C CYS A 263 -1.21 -30.61 23.82
N LYS A 264 -0.76 -30.40 22.59
CA LYS A 264 -0.09 -29.17 22.17
C LYS A 264 -1.10 -28.08 21.81
N HIS A 265 -1.00 -26.95 22.49
CA HIS A 265 -1.80 -25.76 22.24
C HIS A 265 -0.94 -24.69 21.59
N LEU A 266 -1.33 -24.25 20.39
CA LEU A 266 -0.66 -23.13 19.73
C LEU A 266 -0.94 -21.82 20.49
N THR A 267 0.11 -21.23 21.07
CA THR A 267 0.00 -20.04 21.93
C THR A 267 0.46 -18.76 21.24
N GLY A 268 1.34 -18.86 20.24
CA GLY A 268 1.86 -17.72 19.48
C GLY A 268 2.54 -18.14 18.19
N ILE A 269 2.84 -17.18 17.33
CA ILE A 269 3.56 -17.39 16.06
C ILE A 269 4.55 -16.25 15.87
N THR A 270 5.75 -16.56 15.41
CA THR A 270 6.75 -15.58 14.99
C THR A 270 7.11 -15.79 13.52
N PHE A 271 7.14 -14.69 12.77
CA PHE A 271 7.44 -14.66 11.35
C PHE A 271 8.76 -13.94 11.12
N THR A 272 9.66 -14.55 10.37
CA THR A 272 10.88 -13.93 9.88
C THR A 272 10.70 -13.63 8.40
N ILE A 273 10.74 -12.35 8.03
CA ILE A 273 10.42 -11.87 6.69
C ILE A 273 11.63 -11.16 6.08
N GLN A 274 11.83 -11.36 4.77
CA GLN A 274 12.83 -10.65 3.98
C GLN A 274 12.18 -9.99 2.76
N ALA A 275 12.67 -8.82 2.36
CA ALA A 275 12.25 -8.23 1.09
C ALA A 275 12.93 -8.94 -0.08
N GLY A 276 12.20 -9.12 -1.17
CA GLY A 276 12.78 -9.61 -2.42
C GLY A 276 13.76 -8.62 -3.06
N ILE A 277 14.37 -9.07 -4.16
CA ILE A 277 15.43 -8.32 -4.85
C ILE A 277 14.99 -6.94 -5.35
N TRP A 278 13.69 -6.70 -5.55
CA TRP A 278 13.15 -5.38 -5.87
C TRP A 278 13.62 -4.29 -4.88
N ALA A 279 13.79 -4.64 -3.60
CA ALA A 279 14.23 -3.69 -2.58
C ALA A 279 15.63 -3.13 -2.86
N LYS A 280 16.51 -3.89 -3.53
CA LYS A 280 17.84 -3.42 -3.97
C LYS A 280 17.78 -2.22 -4.92
N TYR A 281 16.72 -2.15 -5.72
CA TYR A 281 16.55 -1.10 -6.73
C TYR A 281 15.71 0.08 -6.23
N PHE A 282 14.77 -0.18 -5.32
CA PHE A 282 13.81 0.83 -4.84
C PHE A 282 14.04 1.34 -3.41
N LEU A 283 14.86 0.66 -2.60
CA LEU A 283 15.12 0.98 -1.19
C LEU A 283 16.61 1.07 -0.84
N ASN A 284 17.50 1.24 -1.83
CA ASN A 284 18.93 1.36 -1.58
C ASN A 284 19.34 2.81 -1.23
N LYS A 285 19.49 3.09 0.08
CA LYS A 285 19.90 4.39 0.63
C LYS A 285 21.22 4.89 0.01
N TYR A 286 22.21 4.01 -0.11
CA TYR A 286 23.56 4.37 -0.55
C TYR A 286 23.60 4.73 -2.03
N SER A 287 23.02 3.89 -2.89
CA SER A 287 22.92 4.12 -4.33
C SER A 287 22.04 5.33 -4.66
N TYR A 288 21.00 5.59 -3.86
CA TYR A 288 20.21 6.82 -3.99
C TYR A 288 21.02 8.09 -3.74
N ARG A 289 21.90 8.11 -2.72
CA ARG A 289 22.83 9.24 -2.49
C ARG A 289 23.73 9.49 -3.70
N ARG A 290 24.10 8.42 -4.42
CA ARG A 290 24.89 8.45 -5.67
C ARG A 290 24.03 8.65 -6.94
N ARG A 291 22.71 8.78 -6.82
CA ARG A 291 21.71 8.92 -7.91
C ARG A 291 21.61 7.73 -8.86
N THR A 292 21.96 6.53 -8.40
CA THR A 292 21.94 5.29 -9.19
C THR A 292 20.80 4.34 -8.82
N ALA A 293 19.99 4.66 -7.79
CA ALA A 293 18.81 3.88 -7.39
C ALA A 293 17.66 4.79 -6.93
N PHE A 294 16.44 4.24 -6.87
CA PHE A 294 15.30 4.94 -6.28
C PHE A 294 15.27 4.75 -4.77
N TYR A 295 14.66 5.71 -4.07
CA TYR A 295 14.42 5.64 -2.63
C TYR A 295 13.11 6.36 -2.33
N GLN A 296 12.00 5.61 -2.37
CA GLN A 296 10.64 6.16 -2.30
C GLN A 296 9.95 5.74 -1.00
N TYR A 297 9.61 6.75 -0.19
CA TYR A 297 8.96 6.60 1.10
C TYR A 297 7.76 7.51 1.21
N GLY A 298 6.88 7.18 2.12
CA GLY A 298 5.95 8.14 2.71
C GLY A 298 5.47 7.61 4.03
N SER A 299 4.33 8.10 4.48
CA SER A 299 3.87 7.89 5.85
C SER A 299 2.71 6.90 5.86
N LEU A 300 2.83 5.83 6.62
CA LEU A 300 1.76 4.88 6.92
C LEU A 300 1.09 5.35 8.21
N PRO A 301 -0.17 5.81 8.17
CA PRO A 301 -0.93 6.13 9.37
C PRO A 301 -1.38 4.85 10.08
N ARG A 302 -1.26 4.81 11.41
CA ARG A 302 -1.71 3.68 12.23
C ARG A 302 -3.20 3.40 12.08
N PHE A 303 -4.01 4.46 12.07
CA PHE A 303 -5.47 4.34 12.01
C PHE A 303 -5.95 3.61 10.75
N LEU A 304 -5.22 3.75 9.63
CA LEU A 304 -5.57 3.14 8.34
C LEU A 304 -5.63 1.61 8.42
N LEU A 305 -4.73 1.00 9.21
CA LEU A 305 -4.73 -0.45 9.42
C LEU A 305 -5.98 -0.89 10.19
N GLY A 306 -6.31 -0.19 11.28
CA GLY A 306 -7.52 -0.45 12.06
C GLY A 306 -8.81 -0.23 11.26
N THR A 307 -8.89 0.87 10.52
CA THR A 307 -10.04 1.19 9.65
C THR A 307 -10.23 0.10 8.59
N THR A 308 -9.16 -0.38 7.97
CA THR A 308 -9.23 -1.49 7.00
C THR A 308 -9.86 -2.73 7.63
N MET A 309 -9.44 -3.08 8.85
CA MET A 309 -9.98 -4.24 9.58
C MET A 309 -11.47 -4.09 9.93
N SER A 310 -11.97 -2.86 10.03
CA SER A 310 -13.39 -2.57 10.30
C SER A 310 -14.27 -2.60 9.05
N ILE A 311 -13.77 -2.09 7.91
CA ILE A 311 -14.62 -1.82 6.73
C ILE A 311 -14.53 -2.86 5.61
N TRP A 312 -13.57 -3.79 5.66
CA TRP A 312 -13.21 -4.65 4.52
C TRP A 312 -14.36 -5.49 3.93
N GLN A 313 -15.35 -5.93 4.73
CA GLN A 313 -16.49 -6.71 4.22
C GLN A 313 -17.56 -5.84 3.57
N GLN A 314 -17.94 -4.75 4.25
CA GLN A 314 -19.13 -3.97 3.92
C GLN A 314 -18.83 -2.86 2.90
N HIS A 315 -17.63 -2.29 2.96
CA HIS A 315 -17.24 -1.10 2.19
C HIS A 315 -15.91 -1.31 1.46
N GLN A 316 -15.87 -2.30 0.58
CA GLN A 316 -14.69 -2.61 -0.23
C GLN A 316 -14.24 -1.43 -1.11
N GLY A 317 -15.17 -0.62 -1.63
CA GLY A 317 -14.83 0.55 -2.44
C GLY A 317 -14.13 1.63 -1.62
N ALA A 318 -14.63 1.90 -0.39
CA ALA A 318 -13.97 2.81 0.55
C ALA A 318 -12.55 2.33 0.90
N LEU A 319 -12.39 1.03 1.19
CA LEU A 319 -11.08 0.43 1.45
C LEU A 319 -10.09 0.67 0.30
N ARG A 320 -10.50 0.34 -0.94
CA ARG A 320 -9.65 0.50 -2.14
C ARG A 320 -9.29 1.96 -2.39
N MET A 321 -10.24 2.88 -2.24
CA MET A 321 -9.98 4.32 -2.37
C MET A 321 -9.01 4.82 -1.28
N MET A 322 -9.21 4.43 -0.02
CA MET A 322 -8.33 4.79 1.10
C MET A 322 -6.88 4.34 0.84
N LEU A 323 -6.69 3.07 0.45
CA LEU A 323 -5.37 2.53 0.15
C LEU A 323 -4.76 3.17 -1.09
N TRP A 324 -5.56 3.46 -2.13
CA TRP A 324 -5.07 4.18 -3.30
C TRP A 324 -4.62 5.60 -2.96
N LEU A 325 -5.37 6.32 -2.11
CA LEU A 325 -5.00 7.64 -1.61
C LEU A 325 -3.70 7.62 -0.80
N LEU A 326 -3.41 6.54 -0.06
CA LEU A 326 -2.12 6.34 0.64
C LEU A 326 -0.91 6.44 -0.28
N PHE A 327 -1.01 5.93 -1.51
CA PHE A 327 0.06 6.04 -2.50
C PHE A 327 -0.02 7.35 -3.30
N LYS A 328 -1.23 7.83 -3.58
CA LYS A 328 -1.44 9.02 -4.43
C LYS A 328 -1.06 10.33 -3.75
N THR A 329 -1.35 10.50 -2.46
CA THR A 329 -1.10 11.71 -1.65
C THR A 329 0.37 12.12 -1.55
N LYS A 330 1.31 11.26 -1.97
CA LYS A 330 2.75 11.61 -2.10
C LYS A 330 3.06 12.58 -3.23
N MET A 331 2.10 12.80 -4.14
CA MET A 331 2.23 13.65 -5.31
C MET A 331 1.67 15.08 -5.10
N GLY A 332 1.35 15.45 -3.85
CA GLY A 332 0.93 16.79 -3.42
C GLY A 332 -0.42 16.78 -2.70
N SER A 333 -0.60 17.65 -1.71
CA SER A 333 -1.83 17.78 -0.90
C SER A 333 -3.05 18.26 -1.68
N LYS A 334 -2.87 18.93 -2.82
CA LYS A 334 -3.93 19.52 -3.65
C LYS A 334 -4.04 18.81 -5.01
N GLN A 335 -4.39 17.53 -5.01
CA GLN A 335 -4.62 16.80 -6.25
C GLN A 335 -6.10 16.67 -6.56
N CYS A 336 -6.52 17.38 -7.59
CA CYS A 336 -7.83 17.26 -8.16
C CYS A 336 -7.98 15.89 -8.86
N ILE A 337 -8.97 15.11 -8.43
CA ILE A 337 -9.25 13.77 -8.92
C ILE A 337 -10.64 13.75 -9.54
N THR A 338 -10.78 13.11 -10.70
CA THR A 338 -12.09 12.95 -11.33
C THR A 338 -12.87 11.79 -10.69
N VAL A 339 -14.17 11.94 -10.50
CA VAL A 339 -15.06 10.89 -9.97
C VAL A 339 -14.95 9.57 -10.76
N PRO A 340 -14.85 9.54 -12.11
CA PRO A 340 -14.59 8.31 -12.86
C PRO A 340 -13.31 7.59 -12.47
N THR A 341 -12.27 8.32 -12.06
CA THR A 341 -11.02 7.70 -11.62
C THR A 341 -11.24 6.97 -10.30
N LEU A 342 -11.92 7.59 -9.33
CA LEU A 342 -12.25 6.95 -8.05
C LEU A 342 -13.20 5.78 -8.21
N LEU A 343 -14.21 5.89 -9.07
CA LEU A 343 -15.12 4.78 -9.38
C LEU A 343 -14.36 3.56 -9.91
N ARG A 344 -13.40 3.76 -10.80
CA ARG A 344 -12.57 2.66 -11.33
C ARG A 344 -11.64 2.06 -10.30
N VAL A 345 -11.08 2.88 -9.42
CA VAL A 345 -10.28 2.41 -8.28
C VAL A 345 -11.13 1.56 -7.32
N ALA A 346 -12.34 2.02 -7.00
CA ALA A 346 -13.22 1.35 -6.05
C ALA A 346 -13.83 0.05 -6.61
N TYR A 347 -14.25 0.05 -7.88
CA TYR A 347 -15.16 -0.97 -8.42
C TYR A 347 -14.66 -1.67 -9.68
N GLY A 348 -13.53 -1.25 -10.25
CA GLY A 348 -12.97 -1.80 -11.48
C GLY A 348 -13.54 -1.15 -12.74
N GLU A 349 -12.81 -1.29 -13.86
CA GLU A 349 -13.18 -0.70 -15.15
C GLU A 349 -14.48 -1.31 -15.68
N GLU A 350 -14.62 -2.63 -15.61
CA GLU A 350 -15.75 -3.35 -16.20
C GLU A 350 -17.09 -2.92 -15.59
N LYS A 351 -17.19 -2.87 -14.27
CA LYS A 351 -18.41 -2.47 -13.56
C LYS A 351 -18.82 -1.02 -13.87
N VAL A 352 -17.84 -0.13 -14.05
CA VAL A 352 -18.07 1.26 -14.47
C VAL A 352 -18.56 1.31 -15.92
N MET A 353 -17.96 0.52 -16.82
CA MET A 353 -18.39 0.43 -18.22
C MET A 353 -19.82 -0.11 -18.35
N GLN A 354 -20.17 -1.20 -17.65
CA GLN A 354 -21.52 -1.77 -17.71
C GLN A 354 -22.58 -0.78 -17.21
N SER A 355 -22.23 0.06 -16.23
CA SER A 355 -23.10 1.11 -15.68
C SER A 355 -23.38 2.27 -16.65
N ASN A 356 -22.59 2.43 -17.72
CA ASN A 356 -22.90 3.37 -18.79
C ASN A 356 -24.15 2.95 -19.56
N SER A 357 -24.39 1.65 -19.73
CA SER A 357 -25.50 1.12 -20.54
C SER A 357 -26.71 0.69 -19.70
N LYS A 358 -26.49 0.09 -18.52
CA LYS A 358 -27.55 -0.52 -17.70
C LYS A 358 -28.01 0.40 -16.56
N ARG A 359 -29.27 0.86 -16.60
CA ARG A 359 -29.86 1.80 -15.63
C ARG A 359 -29.81 1.30 -14.17
N GLU A 360 -30.15 0.04 -13.94
CA GLU A 360 -30.21 -0.49 -12.56
C GLU A 360 -28.83 -0.68 -11.95
N GLN A 361 -27.84 -1.15 -12.73
CA GLN A 361 -26.45 -1.22 -12.28
C GLN A 361 -25.91 0.17 -11.94
N ARG A 362 -26.21 1.17 -12.78
CA ARG A 362 -25.84 2.57 -12.53
C ARG A 362 -26.39 3.10 -11.22
N LYS A 363 -27.67 2.87 -10.91
CA LYS A 363 -28.28 3.29 -9.64
C LYS A 363 -27.57 2.67 -8.44
N ARG A 364 -27.33 1.35 -8.49
CA ARG A 364 -26.64 0.62 -7.43
C ARG A 364 -25.20 1.10 -7.23
N LEU A 365 -24.48 1.37 -8.32
CA LEU A 365 -23.11 1.86 -8.27
C LEU A 365 -23.02 3.26 -7.66
N ILE A 366 -23.92 4.18 -8.02
CA ILE A 366 -23.97 5.52 -7.42
C ILE A 366 -24.22 5.41 -5.91
N LYS A 367 -25.22 4.63 -5.49
CA LYS A 367 -25.52 4.45 -4.05
C LYS A 367 -24.33 3.88 -3.28
N ALA A 368 -23.67 2.87 -3.83
CA ALA A 368 -22.47 2.29 -3.23
C ALA A 368 -21.34 3.32 -3.13
N PHE A 369 -21.10 4.09 -4.19
CA PHE A 369 -20.05 5.11 -4.22
C PHE A 369 -20.28 6.22 -3.20
N GLU A 370 -21.51 6.71 -3.08
CA GLU A 370 -21.87 7.75 -2.12
C GLU A 370 -21.74 7.26 -0.68
N SER A 371 -22.15 6.03 -0.41
CA SER A 371 -21.96 5.39 0.90
C SER A 371 -20.49 5.14 1.22
N ASP A 372 -19.68 4.72 0.24
CA ASP A 372 -18.25 4.51 0.45
C ASP A 372 -17.50 5.85 0.70
N LEU A 373 -17.92 6.96 0.07
CA LEU A 373 -17.41 8.29 0.39
C LEU A 373 -17.81 8.76 1.79
N GLU A 374 -19.01 8.42 2.26
CA GLU A 374 -19.47 8.70 3.63
C GLU A 374 -18.57 8.01 4.66
N VAL A 375 -18.23 6.74 4.40
CA VAL A 375 -17.34 5.96 5.26
C VAL A 375 -15.94 6.59 5.30
N LEU A 376 -15.39 7.02 4.16
CA LEU A 376 -14.13 7.76 4.15
C LEU A 376 -14.22 9.04 5.00
N ASN A 377 -15.29 9.81 4.86
CA ASN A 377 -15.54 11.03 5.63
C ASN A 377 -15.63 10.73 7.14
N HIS A 378 -16.33 9.67 7.54
CA HIS A 378 -16.43 9.22 8.93
C HIS A 378 -15.06 8.92 9.55
N TYR A 379 -14.15 8.30 8.80
CA TYR A 379 -12.77 8.04 9.24
C TYR A 379 -11.81 9.23 9.03
N GLY A 380 -12.35 10.43 8.73
CA GLY A 380 -11.60 11.68 8.63
C GLY A 380 -10.87 11.89 7.31
N ILE A 381 -11.14 11.09 6.28
CA ILE A 381 -10.66 11.29 4.90
C ILE A 381 -11.78 12.04 4.15
N LYS A 382 -11.83 13.36 4.33
CA LYS A 382 -12.98 14.18 3.92
C LYS A 382 -12.84 14.64 2.46
N PRO A 383 -13.75 14.27 1.55
CA PRO A 383 -13.71 14.75 0.17
C PRO A 383 -14.12 16.23 0.10
N VAL A 384 -13.30 17.05 -0.55
CA VAL A 384 -13.64 18.43 -0.90
C VAL A 384 -14.18 18.45 -2.32
N PHE A 385 -15.49 18.61 -2.48
CA PHE A 385 -16.16 18.61 -3.78
C PHE A 385 -15.86 19.89 -4.56
N ASP A 386 -15.63 19.77 -5.88
CA ASP A 386 -15.47 20.93 -6.75
C ASP A 386 -16.83 21.64 -6.93
N PRO A 387 -17.01 22.90 -6.50
CA PRO A 387 -18.30 23.57 -6.58
C PRO A 387 -18.80 23.75 -8.03
N VAL A 388 -17.90 23.72 -9.02
CA VAL A 388 -18.28 23.89 -10.43
C VAL A 388 -18.70 22.58 -11.06
N THR A 389 -17.91 21.51 -10.89
CA THR A 389 -18.15 20.23 -11.56
C THR A 389 -18.90 19.21 -10.70
N TYR A 390 -18.93 19.40 -9.39
CA TYR A 390 -19.62 18.59 -8.40
C TYR A 390 -20.50 19.45 -7.48
N PRO A 391 -21.50 20.18 -8.04
CA PRO A 391 -22.32 21.10 -7.27
C PRO A 391 -23.29 20.37 -6.32
N PRO A 392 -23.86 21.06 -5.32
CA PRO A 392 -24.69 20.47 -4.26
C PRO A 392 -25.85 19.60 -4.77
N GLU A 393 -26.41 19.84 -5.95
CA GLU A 393 -27.54 19.09 -6.48
C GLU A 393 -27.20 17.62 -6.77
N ILE A 394 -25.95 17.34 -7.13
CA ILE A 394 -25.48 15.98 -7.44
C ILE A 394 -24.65 15.37 -6.31
N GLN A 395 -24.35 16.12 -5.25
CA GLN A 395 -23.63 15.64 -4.06
C GLN A 395 -24.42 14.56 -3.29
N PRO A 396 -23.71 13.70 -2.53
CA PRO A 396 -24.35 12.74 -1.63
C PRO A 396 -25.21 13.45 -0.58
N LEU A 397 -26.31 12.83 -0.14
CA LEU A 397 -27.21 13.43 0.86
C LEU A 397 -26.47 13.79 2.16
N TRP A 398 -25.61 12.90 2.66
CA TRP A 398 -24.83 13.13 3.88
C TRP A 398 -23.92 14.36 3.78
N ALA A 399 -23.47 14.73 2.57
CA ALA A 399 -22.63 15.91 2.38
C ALA A 399 -23.47 17.19 2.49
N LYS A 400 -24.70 17.18 1.95
CA LYS A 400 -25.61 18.32 2.06
C LYS A 400 -26.13 18.51 3.48
N LEU A 401 -26.30 17.41 4.23
CA LEU A 401 -26.70 17.43 5.64
C LEU A 401 -25.59 17.97 6.55
N ALA A 402 -24.34 17.98 6.11
CA ALA A 402 -23.23 18.50 6.92
C ALA A 402 -23.29 20.03 7.13
N ASP A 403 -24.04 20.73 6.28
CA ASP A 403 -24.26 22.18 6.37
C ASP A 403 -25.49 22.56 7.21
N LEU A 404 -26.15 21.59 7.86
CA LEU A 404 -27.23 21.85 8.81
C LEU A 404 -26.69 22.57 10.06
N PRO A 405 -27.32 23.68 10.49
CA PRO A 405 -26.98 24.32 11.76
C PRO A 405 -27.13 23.36 12.94
N GLU A 406 -26.21 23.43 13.91
CA GLU A 406 -26.33 22.67 15.17
C GLU A 406 -27.36 23.30 16.12
N ASP A 407 -27.62 24.60 15.98
CA ASP A 407 -28.60 25.33 16.77
C ASP A 407 -30.03 24.97 16.33
N ALA A 408 -30.92 24.76 17.31
CA ALA A 408 -32.26 24.26 17.05
C ALA A 408 -33.15 25.29 16.33
N ASP A 409 -32.99 26.58 16.63
CA ASP A 409 -33.77 27.65 16.00
C ASP A 409 -33.26 27.90 14.57
N GLU A 410 -31.93 27.91 14.37
CA GLU A 410 -31.34 28.00 13.03
C GLU A 410 -31.66 26.78 12.15
N ALA A 411 -31.69 25.58 12.73
CA ALA A 411 -32.09 24.36 12.02
C ALA A 411 -33.58 24.37 11.66
N LEU A 412 -34.44 24.90 12.53
CA LEU A 412 -35.87 25.06 12.25
C LEU A 412 -36.09 26.06 11.10
N ASP A 413 -35.41 27.21 11.13
CA ASP A 413 -35.43 28.19 10.05
C ASP A 413 -34.93 27.61 8.72
N PHE A 414 -33.88 26.77 8.78
CA PHE A 414 -33.38 26.04 7.62
C PHE A 414 -34.47 25.12 7.01
N TRP A 415 -35.17 24.33 7.83
CA TRP A 415 -36.22 23.42 7.32
C TRP A 415 -37.45 24.16 6.81
N ILE A 416 -37.82 25.30 7.42
CA ILE A 416 -38.88 26.18 6.92
C ILE A 416 -38.50 26.72 5.54
N ALA A 417 -37.26 27.19 5.37
CA ALA A 417 -36.75 27.65 4.09
C ALA A 417 -36.70 26.52 3.05
N ASP A 418 -36.21 25.34 3.40
CA ASP A 418 -36.11 24.17 2.52
C ASP A 418 -37.48 23.73 1.99
N GLY A 419 -38.48 23.62 2.87
CA GLY A 419 -39.84 23.24 2.51
C GLY A 419 -40.58 24.29 1.67
N SER A 420 -40.12 25.55 1.72
CA SER A 420 -40.66 26.65 0.90
C SER A 420 -39.95 26.84 -0.45
N SER A 421 -38.86 26.11 -0.69
CA SER A 421 -38.05 26.22 -1.89
C SER A 421 -38.57 25.34 -3.04
N ASP A 422 -38.28 25.72 -4.29
CA ASP A 422 -38.59 24.92 -5.48
C ASP A 422 -37.79 23.60 -5.56
N ARG A 423 -36.78 23.41 -4.69
CA ARG A 423 -35.94 22.21 -4.62
C ARG A 423 -35.54 21.90 -3.17
N SER A 424 -36.25 20.96 -2.54
CA SER A 424 -35.91 20.47 -1.19
C SER A 424 -34.59 19.69 -1.19
N LEU A 425 -33.90 19.73 -0.06
CA LEU A 425 -32.73 18.90 0.28
C LEU A 425 -32.97 17.41 0.00
N THR A 426 -34.21 16.95 0.21
CA THR A 426 -34.62 15.55 0.07
C THR A 426 -35.10 15.18 -1.33
N ASP A 427 -35.13 16.13 -2.26
CA ASP A 427 -35.61 15.89 -3.61
C ASP A 427 -34.80 14.86 -4.38
N ALA A 428 -35.47 14.23 -5.36
CA ALA A 428 -34.82 13.30 -6.26
C ALA A 428 -33.65 13.96 -7.00
N SER A 429 -32.53 13.24 -7.08
CA SER A 429 -31.35 13.67 -7.84
C SER A 429 -31.71 14.05 -9.29
N PRO A 430 -31.03 15.06 -9.87
CA PRO A 430 -31.37 15.58 -11.19
C PRO A 430 -31.25 14.53 -12.29
N ARG A 431 -32.08 14.66 -13.33
CA ARG A 431 -31.98 13.82 -14.53
C ARG A 431 -30.58 13.95 -15.12
N GLY A 432 -29.96 12.81 -15.41
CA GLY A 432 -28.60 12.78 -15.95
C GLY A 432 -27.49 12.92 -14.91
N LYS A 433 -27.76 12.81 -13.59
CA LYS A 433 -26.74 12.79 -12.52
C LYS A 433 -25.50 11.97 -12.87
N TRP A 434 -25.64 10.78 -13.47
CA TRP A 434 -24.50 9.98 -13.91
C TRP A 434 -23.59 10.70 -14.92
N LYS A 435 -24.15 11.37 -15.94
CA LYS A 435 -23.35 12.13 -16.91
C LYS A 435 -22.62 13.30 -16.25
N LEU A 436 -23.24 13.92 -15.24
CA LEU A 436 -22.62 14.99 -14.44
C LEU A 436 -21.49 14.43 -13.57
N LEU A 437 -21.73 13.33 -12.84
CA LEU A 437 -20.70 12.63 -12.07
C LEU A 437 -19.52 12.17 -12.93
N GLN A 438 -19.75 11.78 -14.18
CA GLN A 438 -18.66 11.42 -15.11
C GLN A 438 -17.72 12.61 -15.45
N ARG A 439 -18.14 13.85 -15.17
CA ARG A 439 -17.35 15.07 -15.36
C ARG A 439 -16.95 15.71 -14.04
N ALA A 440 -17.54 15.27 -12.94
CA ALA A 440 -17.33 15.78 -11.60
C ALA A 440 -15.91 15.51 -11.08
N ARG A 441 -15.47 16.41 -10.21
CA ARG A 441 -14.15 16.36 -9.60
C ARG A 441 -14.24 16.54 -8.09
N ILE A 442 -13.30 15.90 -7.41
CA ILE A 442 -12.99 16.12 -6.00
C ILE A 442 -11.67 16.91 -6.01
N LEU A 443 -11.66 18.12 -5.45
CA LEU A 443 -10.52 19.02 -5.47
C LEU A 443 -9.34 18.47 -4.68
N GLN A 444 -9.63 17.91 -3.50
CA GLN A 444 -8.68 17.27 -2.62
C GLN A 444 -9.43 16.40 -1.60
N PHE A 445 -8.67 15.64 -0.81
CA PHE A 445 -9.17 15.03 0.41
C PHE A 445 -8.45 15.69 1.58
N ASP A 446 -9.21 16.25 2.51
CA ASP A 446 -8.65 16.70 3.79
C ASP A 446 -8.37 15.44 4.61
N LEU A 447 -7.16 15.34 5.13
CA LEU A 447 -6.70 14.13 5.80
C LEU A 447 -6.66 14.38 7.31
N PRO A 448 -6.75 13.33 8.15
CA PRO A 448 -6.59 13.50 9.58
C PRO A 448 -5.25 14.15 9.92
N ALA A 449 -5.20 14.99 10.96
CA ALA A 449 -4.00 15.75 11.33
C ALA A 449 -2.73 14.89 11.48
N ASP A 450 -2.89 13.65 11.96
CA ASP A 450 -1.82 12.67 12.10
C ASP A 450 -1.20 12.21 10.76
N TRP A 451 -1.97 12.30 9.67
CA TRP A 451 -1.52 12.07 8.30
C TRP A 451 -0.90 13.35 7.71
N GLU A 452 -1.53 14.51 7.91
CA GLU A 452 -1.10 15.80 7.33
C GLU A 452 0.23 16.33 7.89
N GLN A 453 0.44 16.25 9.21
CA GLN A 453 1.63 16.80 9.88
C GLN A 453 2.96 16.23 9.32
N GLN A 454 2.94 15.00 8.79
CA GLN A 454 4.12 14.38 8.19
C GLN A 454 4.28 14.68 6.70
N LEU A 455 3.19 14.79 5.93
CA LEU A 455 3.25 15.27 4.54
C LEU A 455 3.86 16.68 4.51
N ALA A 456 3.45 17.55 5.43
CA ALA A 456 4.02 18.89 5.58
C ALA A 456 5.52 18.86 5.95
N LYS A 457 5.97 17.94 6.83
CA LYS A 457 7.41 17.76 7.14
C LYS A 457 8.21 17.27 5.93
N LEU A 458 7.66 16.35 5.14
CA LEU A 458 8.30 15.84 3.92
C LEU A 458 8.37 16.91 2.83
N GLU A 459 7.31 17.70 2.65
CA GLU A 459 7.27 18.84 1.74
C GLU A 459 8.24 19.95 2.16
N LYS A 460 8.28 20.31 3.45
CA LYS A 460 9.27 21.25 4.00
C LYS A 460 10.70 20.77 3.75
N LYS A 461 11.00 19.47 3.94
CA LYS A 461 12.33 18.89 3.61
C LYS A 461 12.64 18.96 2.10
N LYS A 462 11.65 18.73 1.23
CA LYS A 462 11.80 18.89 -0.23
C LYS A 462 12.07 20.35 -0.60
N GLN A 463 11.28 21.29 -0.08
CA GLN A 463 11.43 22.73 -0.32
C GLN A 463 12.76 23.27 0.22
N GLN A 464 13.18 22.86 1.43
CA GLN A 464 14.49 23.22 1.98
C GLN A 464 15.65 22.69 1.12
N ARG A 465 15.55 21.47 0.58
CA ARG A 465 16.55 20.94 -0.36
C ARG A 465 16.58 21.71 -1.67
N VAL A 466 15.44 22.12 -2.22
CA VAL A 466 15.35 22.94 -3.43
C VAL A 466 15.92 24.34 -3.18
N ASN A 467 15.55 24.98 -2.07
CA ASN A 467 16.07 26.30 -1.67
C ASN A 467 17.57 26.26 -1.39
N ARG A 468 18.10 25.22 -0.73
CA ARG A 468 19.54 25.05 -0.50
C ARG A 468 20.30 24.81 -1.80
N LYS A 469 19.68 24.15 -2.79
CA LYS A 469 20.19 23.99 -4.18
C LYS A 469 20.15 25.30 -4.97
N MET A 470 19.16 26.14 -4.71
CA MET A 470 19.00 27.46 -5.33
C MET A 470 19.97 28.48 -4.73
N GLN A 471 20.23 28.40 -3.42
CA GLN A 471 21.29 29.17 -2.74
C GLN A 471 22.69 28.75 -3.18
N THR A 472 22.98 27.45 -3.29
CA THR A 472 24.28 26.97 -3.84
C THR A 472 24.44 27.26 -5.34
N ARG A 473 23.35 27.38 -6.12
CA ARG A 473 23.42 27.90 -7.49
C ARG A 473 23.65 29.42 -7.55
N LYS A 474 23.07 30.19 -6.62
CA LYS A 474 23.33 31.64 -6.50
C LYS A 474 24.78 31.93 -6.10
N SER A 475 25.40 31.10 -5.26
CA SER A 475 26.79 31.31 -4.84
C SER A 475 27.83 30.95 -5.91
N PHE A 476 27.45 30.19 -6.95
CA PHE A 476 28.36 29.77 -8.03
C PHE A 476 28.23 30.58 -9.33
N ASN A 477 27.11 31.28 -9.55
CA ASN A 477 26.88 32.00 -10.79
C ASN A 477 27.47 33.42 -10.76
N LEU A 478 28.45 33.69 -11.63
CA LEU A 478 28.84 35.06 -11.98
C LEU A 478 27.64 35.79 -12.60
N SER A 479 27.29 36.97 -12.09
CA SER A 479 26.27 37.82 -12.70
C SER A 479 26.80 38.49 -13.98
N SER A 480 25.89 38.83 -14.89
CA SER A 480 26.20 39.55 -16.13
C SER A 480 26.91 40.89 -15.85
N GLU A 481 26.50 41.58 -14.79
CA GLU A 481 27.10 42.84 -14.33
C GLU A 481 28.52 42.65 -13.78
N GLN A 482 28.78 41.56 -13.04
CA GLN A 482 30.14 41.23 -12.58
C GLN A 482 31.09 40.93 -13.74
N ILE A 483 30.62 40.24 -14.78
CA ILE A 483 31.42 39.93 -15.97
C ILE A 483 31.73 41.22 -16.74
N LEU A 484 30.72 42.08 -16.96
CA LEU A 484 30.88 43.35 -17.65
C LEU A 484 31.83 44.30 -16.91
N SER A 485 31.65 44.45 -15.60
CA SER A 485 32.47 45.34 -14.75
C SER A 485 33.91 44.85 -14.66
N ALA A 486 34.13 43.56 -14.43
CA ALA A 486 35.47 42.97 -14.40
C ALA A 486 36.20 43.15 -15.74
N ARG A 487 35.52 42.86 -16.87
CA ARG A 487 36.10 43.07 -18.20
C ARG A 487 36.49 44.53 -18.43
N LYS A 488 35.59 45.47 -18.10
CA LYS A 488 35.85 46.91 -18.25
C LYS A 488 37.01 47.37 -17.36
N SER A 489 37.07 46.89 -16.12
CA SER A 489 38.14 47.23 -15.17
C SER A 489 39.53 46.79 -15.63
N GLN A 490 39.61 45.73 -16.43
CA GLN A 490 40.84 45.21 -17.00
C GLN A 490 41.14 45.77 -18.40
N GLY A 491 40.29 46.66 -18.93
CA GLY A 491 40.48 47.27 -20.26
C GLY A 491 40.34 46.30 -21.43
N ILE A 492 39.77 45.10 -21.21
CA ILE A 492 39.69 44.04 -22.23
C ILE A 492 38.47 44.28 -23.13
N SER A 493 38.63 44.16 -24.45
CA SER A 493 37.49 44.24 -25.38
C SER A 493 36.64 42.97 -25.36
N GLN A 494 35.35 43.03 -25.74
CA GLN A 494 34.49 41.84 -25.82
C GLN A 494 35.08 40.75 -26.73
N ARG A 495 35.76 41.15 -27.82
CA ARG A 495 36.41 40.24 -28.76
C ARG A 495 37.62 39.54 -28.14
N GLN A 496 38.40 40.26 -27.35
CA GLN A 496 39.56 39.70 -26.66
C GLN A 496 39.15 38.76 -25.51
N LEU A 497 38.11 39.11 -24.74
CA LEU A 497 37.55 38.19 -23.74
C LEU A 497 37.01 36.91 -24.39
N ALA A 498 36.35 37.04 -25.54
CA ALA A 498 35.85 35.90 -26.30
C ALA A 498 36.99 34.96 -26.74
N GLN A 499 38.11 35.52 -27.21
CA GLN A 499 39.29 34.74 -27.61
C GLN A 499 39.92 34.01 -26.42
N LEU A 500 40.08 34.69 -25.27
CA LEU A 500 40.65 34.10 -24.05
C LEU A 500 39.73 33.02 -23.44
N ALA A 501 38.41 33.16 -23.59
CA ALA A 501 37.43 32.19 -23.11
C ALA A 501 37.09 31.08 -24.13
N GLY A 502 37.65 31.12 -25.35
CA GLY A 502 37.34 30.16 -26.41
C GLY A 502 35.90 30.23 -26.93
N LYS A 503 35.30 31.43 -26.98
CA LYS A 503 33.92 31.70 -27.39
C LYS A 503 33.85 32.76 -28.50
N SER A 504 32.66 32.98 -29.04
CA SER A 504 32.40 34.07 -29.99
C SER A 504 32.19 35.40 -29.28
N GLN A 505 32.48 36.51 -29.96
CA GLN A 505 32.21 37.86 -29.45
C GLN A 505 30.71 38.07 -29.14
N SER A 506 29.82 37.53 -29.99
CA SER A 506 28.37 37.58 -29.79
C SER A 506 27.95 36.86 -28.50
N TRP A 507 28.59 35.73 -28.18
CA TRP A 507 28.34 35.00 -26.96
C TRP A 507 28.69 35.83 -25.71
N VAL A 508 29.85 36.50 -25.70
CA VAL A 508 30.25 37.39 -24.59
C VAL A 508 29.28 38.55 -24.42
N ARG A 509 28.89 39.19 -25.53
CA ARG A 509 27.91 40.28 -25.52
C ARG A 509 26.57 39.83 -24.93
N ASP A 510 26.09 38.67 -25.35
CA ASP A 510 24.78 38.17 -24.93
C ASP A 510 24.77 37.72 -23.45
N VAL A 511 25.91 37.24 -22.93
CA VAL A 511 26.13 36.98 -21.50
C VAL A 511 26.19 38.28 -20.69
N GLU A 512 26.90 39.31 -21.16
CA GLU A 512 26.99 40.62 -20.50
C GLU A 512 25.65 41.36 -20.47
N GLN A 513 24.82 41.17 -21.50
CA GLN A 513 23.45 41.71 -21.55
C GLN A 513 22.44 40.88 -20.73
N GLY A 514 22.87 39.79 -20.08
CA GLY A 514 22.00 38.95 -19.26
C GLY A 514 20.99 38.13 -20.04
N ARG A 515 21.15 37.97 -21.36
CA ARG A 515 20.24 37.16 -22.20
C ARG A 515 20.25 35.69 -21.80
N PHE A 516 21.38 35.20 -21.29
CA PHE A 516 21.51 33.90 -20.65
C PHE A 516 22.70 33.88 -19.68
N SER A 517 22.72 32.92 -18.76
CA SER A 517 23.86 32.69 -17.87
C SER A 517 24.83 31.68 -18.50
N ALA A 518 26.14 31.98 -18.43
CA ALA A 518 27.17 31.05 -18.87
C ALA A 518 27.07 29.70 -18.12
N LYS A 519 27.41 28.59 -18.78
CA LYS A 519 27.43 27.25 -18.15
C LYS A 519 28.52 27.20 -17.05
N PRO A 520 28.43 26.29 -16.07
CA PRO A 520 29.41 26.23 -14.97
C PRO A 520 30.86 26.10 -15.42
N GLU A 521 31.13 25.33 -16.49
CA GLU A 521 32.45 25.19 -17.09
C GLU A 521 32.95 26.51 -17.69
N ASP A 522 32.09 27.21 -18.43
CA ASP A 522 32.39 28.52 -19.03
C ASP A 522 32.53 29.62 -17.96
N GLN A 523 31.79 29.53 -16.84
CA GLN A 523 31.92 30.45 -15.72
C GLN A 523 33.26 30.28 -15.00
N ALA A 524 33.76 29.05 -14.85
CA ALA A 524 35.09 28.81 -14.30
C ALA A 524 36.20 29.41 -15.18
N VAL A 525 36.05 29.33 -16.50
CA VAL A 525 36.96 29.96 -17.46
C VAL A 525 36.87 31.49 -17.36
N LEU A 526 35.67 32.06 -17.34
CA LEU A 526 35.46 33.51 -17.18
C LEU A 526 36.03 34.03 -15.86
N LYS A 527 35.85 33.30 -14.75
CA LYS A 527 36.45 33.62 -13.45
C LYS A 527 37.97 33.68 -13.53
N LYS A 528 38.60 32.67 -14.15
CA LYS A 528 40.05 32.60 -14.30
C LYS A 528 40.60 33.73 -15.19
N VAL A 529 39.94 33.99 -16.33
CA VAL A 529 40.37 35.02 -17.29
C VAL A 529 40.16 36.43 -16.73
N LEU A 530 39.08 36.66 -16.00
CA LEU A 530 38.74 37.96 -15.42
C LEU A 530 39.28 38.14 -13.99
N GLY A 531 40.05 37.20 -13.46
CA GLY A 531 40.63 37.30 -12.10
C GLY A 531 39.59 37.38 -10.98
N LEU A 532 38.41 36.79 -11.17
CA LEU A 532 37.33 36.76 -10.18
C LEU A 532 37.41 35.44 -9.38
N ASN A 533 37.65 35.52 -8.07
CA ASN A 533 37.65 34.33 -7.19
C ASN A 533 36.25 33.69 -7.06
#